data_AF-A0A965IA78-F1
#
_entry.id   AF-A0A965IA78-F1
#
_cell.length_a   1.000
_cell.length_b   1.000
_cell.length_c   1.000
_cell.angle_alpha   90.00
_cell.angle_beta   90.00
_cell.angle_gamma   90.00
#
_symmetry.space_group_name_H-M   'P 1'
#
loop_
_entity.id
_entity.type
_entity.pdbx_description
1 polymer ?
#
loop_
_entity_poly.entity_id
_entity_poly.type
_entity_poly.pdbx_seq_one_letter_code
_entity_poly.pdbx_strand_id
1 'polypeptide(L)' 'MTKQFIQIYFKELHMIFSPNSGNVIDVYSRLAKVGVKFNIGIVYLTQPPSTVNQDLLALTENFFIGHLSS' A
#
# COMPACT_ATOMS: atom_id res chain seq x y z
N MET A 1 -4.10 -28.08 8.32
CA MET A 1 -3.62 -27.30 7.15
C MET A 1 -3.00 -26.02 7.65
N THR A 2 -1.76 -25.73 7.27
CA THR A 2 -1.11 -24.45 7.52
C THR A 2 -1.65 -23.41 6.54
N LYS A 3 -2.08 -22.25 7.03
CA LYS A 3 -2.42 -21.12 6.16
C LYS A 3 -1.14 -20.58 5.52
N GLN A 4 -1.17 -20.36 4.22
CA GLN A 4 -0.11 -19.67 3.49
C GLN A 4 -0.46 -18.19 3.36
N PHE A 5 0.54 -17.34 3.54
CA PHE A 5 0.41 -15.89 3.48
C PHE A 5 1.33 -15.35 2.39
N ILE A 6 0.87 -14.33 1.67
CA ILE A 6 1.66 -13.61 0.68
C ILE A 6 1.75 -12.16 1.12
N GLN A 7 2.96 -11.63 1.20
CA GLN A 7 3.20 -10.22 1.46
C GLN A 7 3.89 -9.60 0.26
N ILE A 8 3.29 -8.57 -0.32
CA ILE A 8 3.83 -7.86 -1.49
C ILE A 8 4.43 -6.54 -1.03
N TYR A 9 5.71 -6.33 -1.35
CA TYR A 9 6.46 -5.14 -0.94
C TYR A 9 6.67 -4.21 -2.13
N PHE A 10 6.24 -2.96 -1.97
CA PHE A 10 6.44 -1.90 -2.96
C PHE A 10 7.43 -0.86 -2.43
N LYS A 11 8.42 -0.54 -3.25
CA LYS A 11 9.32 0.61 -3.04
C LYS A 11 8.93 1.72 -4.01
N GLU A 12 9.15 2.98 -3.64
CA GLU A 12 8.88 4.16 -4.47
C GLU A 12 7.42 4.26 -4.91
N LEU A 13 6.52 4.26 -3.92
CA LEU A 13 5.08 4.13 -4.12
C LEU A 13 4.47 5.16 -5.08
N HIS A 14 5.04 6.36 -5.17
CA HIS A 14 4.58 7.40 -6.09
C HIS A 14 4.68 7.03 -7.58
N MET A 15 5.53 6.06 -7.96
CA MET A 15 5.61 5.54 -9.33
C MET A 15 4.41 4.67 -9.71
N ILE A 16 3.80 4.00 -8.72
CA ILE A 16 2.71 3.03 -8.91
C ILE A 16 1.37 3.64 -8.49
N PHE A 17 1.39 4.59 -7.56
CA PHE A 17 0.23 5.21 -6.91
C PHE A 17 0.33 6.73 -6.94
N SER A 18 0.71 7.29 -8.08
CA SER A 18 0.72 8.74 -8.24
C SER A 18 -0.69 9.29 -8.00
N PRO A 19 -0.90 10.44 -7.35
CA PRO A 19 -2.23 11.01 -7.13
C PRO A 19 -3.05 11.20 -8.43
N ASN A 20 -2.40 11.22 -9.60
CA ASN A 20 -3.02 11.35 -10.92
C ASN A 20 -3.09 10.04 -11.74
N SER A 21 -2.66 8.88 -11.22
CA SER A 21 -2.60 7.64 -12.01
C SER A 21 -3.95 6.90 -11.97
N GLY A 22 -4.85 7.16 -12.92
CA GLY A 22 -6.22 6.61 -13.00
C GLY A 22 -6.42 5.11 -12.67
N ASN A 23 -6.57 4.25 -13.68
CA ASN A 23 -7.00 2.84 -13.47
C ASN A 23 -5.98 1.93 -12.73
N VAL A 24 -4.71 2.33 -12.60
CA VAL A 24 -3.66 1.51 -11.95
C VAL A 24 -3.87 1.42 -10.43
N ILE A 25 -4.44 2.46 -9.82
CA ILE A 25 -4.74 2.50 -8.38
C ILE A 25 -5.82 1.48 -7.99
N ASP A 26 -6.69 1.09 -8.93
CA ASP A 26 -7.86 0.27 -8.63
C ASP A 26 -7.49 -1.17 -8.23
N VAL A 27 -6.49 -1.78 -8.90
CA VAL A 27 -6.04 -3.15 -8.57
C VAL A 27 -5.51 -3.22 -7.13
N TYR A 28 -4.64 -2.28 -6.76
CA TYR A 28 -4.03 -2.27 -5.44
C TYR A 28 -4.98 -1.81 -4.34
N SER A 29 -5.87 -0.86 -4.62
CA SER A 29 -6.94 -0.47 -3.71
C SER A 29 -7.89 -1.64 -3.45
N ARG A 30 -8.15 -2.45 -4.48
CA ARG A 30 -8.95 -3.67 -4.33
C ARG A 30 -8.21 -4.71 -3.51
N LEU A 31 -6.92 -4.92 -3.75
CA LEU A 31 -6.10 -5.80 -2.90
C LEU A 31 -6.09 -5.33 -1.43
N ALA A 32 -5.97 -4.03 -1.17
CA ALA A 32 -6.07 -3.49 0.19
C ALA A 32 -7.46 -3.76 0.82
N LYS A 33 -8.54 -3.62 0.04
CA LYS A 33 -9.91 -3.85 0.53
C LYS A 33 -10.27 -5.32 0.76
N VAL A 34 -9.77 -6.25 -0.06
CA VAL A 34 -10.21 -7.66 -0.03
C VAL A 34 -9.11 -8.69 0.25
N GLY A 35 -7.84 -8.29 0.25
CA GLY A 35 -6.67 -9.18 0.35
C GLY A 35 -6.64 -10.01 1.64
N VAL A 36 -7.18 -9.47 2.74
CA VAL A 36 -7.29 -10.18 4.02
C VAL A 36 -8.09 -11.50 3.90
N LYS A 37 -9.09 -11.55 3.01
CA LYS A 37 -9.90 -12.76 2.76
C LYS A 37 -9.07 -13.88 2.13
N PHE A 38 -7.96 -13.53 1.49
CA PHE A 38 -7.08 -14.44 0.77
C PHE A 38 -5.71 -14.59 1.44
N ASN A 39 -5.52 -14.05 2.65
CA ASN A 39 -4.23 -14.02 3.35
C ASN A 39 -3.13 -13.27 2.57
N ILE A 40 -3.51 -12.23 1.82
CA ILE A 40 -2.60 -11.39 1.04
C ILE A 40 -2.53 -9.99 1.68
N GLY A 41 -1.33 -9.58 2.07
CA GLY A 41 -1.03 -8.26 2.62
C GLY A 41 -0.15 -7.43 1.67
N ILE A 42 -0.30 -6.12 1.73
CA ILE A 42 0.55 -5.17 1.02
C ILE A 42 1.38 -4.38 2.04
N VAL A 43 2.66 -4.17 1.73
CA VAL A 43 3.55 -3.25 2.43
C VAL A 43 4.13 -2.30 1.42
N TYR A 44 4.19 -1.02 1.76
CA TYR A 44 4.75 -0.02 0.90
C TYR A 44 5.64 0.96 1.64
N LEU A 45 6.62 1.51 0.93
CA LEU A 45 7.56 2.51 1.42
C LEU A 45 7.45 3.79 0.59
N THR A 46 7.41 4.93 1.27
CA THR A 46 7.33 6.25 0.63
C THR A 46 8.12 7.31 1.40
N GLN A 47 8.56 8.34 0.69
CA GLN A 47 9.10 9.59 1.22
C GLN A 47 8.67 10.73 0.26
N PRO A 48 7.96 11.79 0.70
CA PRO A 48 7.16 11.96 1.93
C PRO A 48 5.77 11.29 1.86
N PRO A 49 5.04 11.16 2.99
CA PRO A 49 3.69 10.57 3.04
C PRO A 49 2.67 11.22 2.12
N SER A 50 2.84 12.53 1.85
CA SER A 50 1.98 13.31 0.95
C SER A 50 2.01 12.85 -0.51
N THR A 51 2.95 11.98 -0.88
CA THR A 51 3.03 11.42 -2.24
C THR A 51 2.14 10.18 -2.45
N VAL A 52 1.50 9.69 -1.39
CA VAL A 52 0.62 8.52 -1.45
C VAL A 52 -0.81 8.96 -1.77
N ASN A 53 -1.49 8.20 -2.64
CA ASN A 53 -2.92 8.39 -2.88
C ASN A 53 -3.73 8.29 -1.56
N GLN A 54 -4.59 9.26 -1.31
CA GLN A 54 -5.32 9.38 -0.04
C GLN A 54 -6.28 8.21 0.22
N ASP A 55 -6.88 7.62 -0.83
CA ASP A 55 -7.78 6.48 -0.69
C ASP A 55 -7.02 5.24 -0.22
N LEU A 56 -5.82 5.02 -0.74
CA LEU A 56 -4.96 3.92 -0.27
C LEU A 56 -4.49 4.15 1.17
N LEU A 57 -4.14 5.40 1.51
CA LEU A 57 -3.74 5.76 2.86
C LEU A 57 -4.89 5.52 3.86
N ALA A 58 -6.13 5.84 3.49
CA ALA A 58 -7.31 5.60 4.31
C ALA A 58 -7.62 4.10 4.53
N LEU A 59 -7.20 3.23 3.61
CA LEU A 59 -7.32 1.77 3.73
C LEU A 59 -6.15 1.14 4.48
N THR A 60 -5.12 1.91 4.83
CA THR A 60 -3.92 1.39 5.48
C THR A 60 -4.12 1.35 6.99
N GLU A 61 -4.11 0.15 7.56
CA GLU A 61 -4.38 -0.06 8.98
C GLU A 61 -3.11 0.03 9.86
N ASN A 62 -1.92 -0.20 9.28
CA ASN A 62 -0.68 -0.29 10.04
C ASN A 62 0.39 0.64 9.46
N PHE A 63 1.04 1.40 10.32
CA PHE A 63 2.10 2.34 9.96
C PHE A 63 3.37 2.07 10.75
N PHE A 64 4.48 1.95 10.03
CA PHE A 64 5.82 1.99 10.60
C PHE A 64 6.45 3.32 10.22
N ILE A 65 6.63 4.21 11.20
CA ILE A 65 7.15 5.57 10.97
C ILE A 65 8.58 5.61 11.48
N GLY A 66 9.53 5.73 10.55
CA GLY A 66 10.94 5.99 10.87
C GLY A 66 11.20 7.48 11.12
N HIS A 67 12.40 7.78 11.62
CA HIS A 67 12.84 9.17 11.75
C HIS A 67 12.98 9.80 10.35
N LEU A 68 12.09 10.72 10.01
CA LEU A 68 12.23 11.55 8.82
C LEU A 68 13.26 12.62 9.17
N SER A 69 14.52 12.41 8.78
CA SER A 69 15.56 13.43 8.90
C SER A 69 15.15 14.67 8.10
N SER A 70 15.12 15.82 8.77
CA SER A 70 14.90 17.14 8.17
C SER A 70 16.18 17.76 7.67
#